data_AF-A0A7Z9JR35-F1
#
_entry.id   AF-A0A7Z9JR35-F1
#
_cell.length_a   1.000
_cell.length_b   1.000
_cell.length_c   1.000
_cell.angle_alpha   90.00
_cell.angle_beta   90.00
_cell.angle_gamma   90.00
#
_symmetry.space_group_name_H-M   'P 1'
#
loop_
_entity.id
_entity.type
_entity.pdbx_description
1 polymer ?
#
loop_
_entity_poly.entity_id
_entity_poly.type
_entity_poly.pdbx_seq_one_letter_code
_entity_poly.pdbx_strand_id
1 'polypeptide(L)'
;FCVFSRHVTGGSVRGALEWVARGEVPVGIVYRTDAEAEPSVRIAFVFEEPEYRQAEYWAVPLASTEHDQLSADFVNFVLGDSGQAILRAEGFAPSRPTVNDETGQNLSGGGTGDDLAASFSSAIRLSLIVAFLATLVGLVPAVGLGWLLARRDFPGKAVLSTVVMAPLVIPPVVTGFLLLSVLGASTPLGGLLASLGFPVPFTILGASIAALVVGLPLYVISVRGAFEAVDPMYEELSRTLGSSPWSTFFRISLPLALPGIAAGAVLAFARSLGEFGATVVLAGNVEGSTRTIALAVYTLLESPSGREAIWVLVGASVAISLLALLGFETLSRRQKRRLEDRYAR
;
A
#
# COMPACT_ATOMS: atom_id res chain seq x y z
N PHE A 1 -5.19 -24.99 17.72
CA PHE A 1 -5.04 -23.53 17.68
C PHE A 1 -3.66 -23.18 17.15
N CYS A 2 -3.54 -23.03 15.83
CA CYS A 2 -2.30 -22.62 15.18
C CYS A 2 -2.40 -21.10 15.00
N VAL A 3 -1.91 -20.33 15.98
CA VAL A 3 -1.94 -18.88 15.95
C VAL A 3 -0.77 -18.41 15.11
N PHE A 4 -1.02 -18.01 13.87
CA PHE A 4 -0.10 -17.11 13.16
C PHE A 4 -0.15 -15.76 13.89
N SER A 5 0.74 -15.56 14.85
CA SER A 5 0.96 -14.28 15.52
C SER A 5 1.60 -13.31 14.53
N ARG A 6 0.78 -12.67 13.68
CA ARG A 6 1.22 -11.55 12.84
C ARG A 6 1.42 -10.34 13.76
N HIS A 7 2.66 -10.16 14.19
CA HIS A 7 3.10 -8.93 14.82
C HIS A 7 3.08 -7.82 13.74
N VAL A 8 2.36 -6.73 14.00
CA VAL A 8 2.26 -5.57 13.12
C VAL A 8 2.96 -4.41 13.81
N THR A 9 3.99 -3.85 13.19
CA THR A 9 4.73 -2.70 13.73
C THR A 9 4.02 -1.41 13.34
N GLY A 10 3.44 -0.69 14.30
CA GLY A 10 3.05 0.70 14.11
C GLY A 10 4.32 1.53 13.91
N GLY A 11 4.43 2.25 12.79
CA GLY A 11 5.63 3.05 12.47
C GLY A 11 6.01 4.10 13.53
N SER A 12 5.14 4.31 14.53
CA SER A 12 5.42 5.02 15.77
C SER A 12 4.61 4.42 16.93
N VAL A 13 5.03 4.72 18.17
CA VAL A 13 4.31 4.31 19.40
C VAL A 13 2.88 4.83 19.39
N ARG A 14 2.70 6.11 19.00
CA ARG A 14 1.39 6.75 18.90
C ARG A 14 0.49 6.12 17.84
N GLY A 15 1.06 5.72 16.70
CA GLY A 15 0.33 5.03 15.64
C GLY A 15 -0.18 3.65 16.09
N ALA A 16 0.65 2.88 16.81
CA ALA A 16 0.24 1.61 17.39
C ALA A 16 -0.89 1.78 18.40
N LEU A 17 -0.83 2.84 19.23
CA LEU A 17 -1.86 3.19 20.20
C LEU A 17 -3.19 3.56 19.52
N GLU A 18 -3.15 4.37 18.46
CA GLU A 18 -4.34 4.79 17.72
C GLU A 18 -5.06 3.62 17.04
N TRP A 19 -4.32 2.62 16.52
CA TRP A 19 -4.92 1.42 15.93
C TRP A 19 -5.71 0.61 16.96
N VAL A 20 -5.22 0.54 18.20
CA VAL A 20 -5.93 -0.12 19.30
C VAL A 20 -7.13 0.71 19.74
N ALA A 21 -6.97 2.03 19.89
CA ALA A 21 -8.04 2.96 20.26
C ALA A 21 -9.22 2.92 19.27
N ARG A 22 -8.93 2.78 17.97
CA ARG A 22 -9.93 2.65 16.89
C ARG A 22 -10.50 1.25 16.73
N GLY A 23 -9.99 0.26 17.48
CA GLY A 23 -10.39 -1.14 17.38
C GLY A 23 -9.96 -1.79 16.05
N GLU A 24 -8.95 -1.26 15.38
CA GLU A 24 -8.38 -1.83 14.16
C GLU A 24 -7.51 -3.06 14.47
N VAL A 25 -6.89 -3.08 15.66
CA VAL A 25 -6.05 -4.17 16.17
C VAL A 25 -6.47 -4.48 17.61
N PRO A 26 -6.53 -5.76 18.04
CA PRO A 26 -7.05 -6.13 19.36
C PRO A 26 -6.13 -5.75 20.52
N VAL A 27 -4.81 -5.74 20.31
CA VAL A 27 -3.78 -5.42 21.33
C VAL A 27 -2.59 -4.78 20.62
N GLY A 28 -1.98 -3.78 21.27
CA GLY A 28 -0.72 -3.14 20.85
C GLY A 28 0.26 -3.09 22.01
N ILE A 29 1.56 -3.12 21.69
CA ILE A 29 2.65 -2.92 22.65
C ILE A 29 3.16 -1.49 22.47
N VAL A 30 3.08 -0.69 23.52
CA VAL A 30 3.46 0.73 23.55
C VAL A 30 4.14 1.05 24.87
N TYR A 31 4.76 2.23 24.99
CA TYR A 31 5.25 2.70 26.28
C TYR A 31 4.09 2.98 27.23
N ARG A 32 4.33 2.72 28.52
CA ARG A 32 3.35 2.94 29.58
C ARG A 32 2.83 4.37 29.58
N THR A 33 3.74 5.35 29.45
CA THR A 33 3.43 6.78 29.42
C THR A 33 2.48 7.15 28.30
N ASP A 34 2.66 6.58 27.10
CA ASP A 34 1.77 6.81 25.97
C ASP A 34 0.39 6.17 26.20
N ALA A 35 0.34 4.94 26.75
CA ALA A 35 -0.93 4.28 27.06
C ALA A 35 -1.74 5.01 28.14
N GLU A 36 -1.07 5.57 29.15
CA GLU A 36 -1.72 6.36 30.20
C GLU A 36 -2.29 7.69 29.68
N ALA A 37 -1.71 8.23 28.62
CA ALA A 37 -2.17 9.48 27.99
C ALA A 37 -3.42 9.31 27.09
N GLU A 38 -3.81 8.07 26.74
CA GLU A 38 -4.94 7.78 25.86
C GLU A 38 -6.10 7.12 26.64
N PRO A 39 -7.16 7.88 27.01
CA PRO A 39 -8.23 7.39 27.88
C PRO A 39 -9.11 6.32 27.23
N SER A 40 -9.05 6.16 25.91
CA SER A 40 -9.86 5.16 25.18
C SER A 40 -9.30 3.73 25.23
N VAL A 41 -8.06 3.54 25.73
CA VAL A 41 -7.45 2.21 25.86
C VAL A 41 -7.26 1.81 27.33
N ARG A 42 -7.01 0.52 27.58
CA ARG A 42 -6.70 0.00 28.91
C ARG A 42 -5.40 -0.78 28.89
N ILE A 43 -4.56 -0.55 29.88
CA ILE A 43 -3.32 -1.32 30.08
C ILE A 43 -3.71 -2.72 30.57
N ALA A 44 -3.42 -3.75 29.76
CA ALA A 44 -3.70 -5.13 30.13
C ALA A 44 -2.64 -5.70 31.08
N PHE A 45 -1.36 -5.39 30.83
CA PHE A 45 -0.21 -5.77 31.64
C PHE A 45 0.98 -4.88 31.27
N VAL A 46 2.00 -4.83 32.14
CA VAL A 46 3.26 -4.14 31.86
C VAL A 46 4.40 -5.13 32.01
N PHE A 47 5.34 -5.10 31.07
CA PHE A 47 6.57 -5.88 31.15
C PHE A 47 7.51 -5.22 32.19
N GLU A 48 7.81 -5.93 33.29
CA GLU A 48 8.65 -5.41 34.39
C GLU A 48 10.13 -5.86 34.32
N GLU A 49 10.50 -6.69 33.33
CA GLU A 49 11.84 -7.28 33.24
C GLU A 49 12.92 -6.35 32.61
N PRO A 50 14.20 -6.48 33.02
CA PRO A 50 15.29 -5.56 32.65
C PRO A 50 15.90 -5.79 31.25
N GLU A 51 15.31 -6.65 30.41
CA GLU A 51 15.91 -7.08 29.14
C GLU A 51 15.71 -6.10 27.96
N TYR A 52 14.93 -5.03 28.15
CA TYR A 52 14.75 -4.02 27.10
C TYR A 52 15.79 -2.92 27.22
N ARG A 53 16.48 -2.63 26.11
CA ARG A 53 17.29 -1.41 26.00
C ARG A 53 16.39 -0.21 26.23
N GLN A 54 16.70 0.57 27.25
CA GLN A 54 16.03 1.85 27.49
C GLN A 54 16.19 2.73 26.25
N ALA A 55 15.14 3.46 25.88
CA ALA A 55 15.20 4.39 24.75
C ALA A 55 16.23 5.48 25.06
N GLU A 56 17.37 5.44 24.37
CA GLU A 56 18.43 6.44 24.50
C GLU A 56 18.14 7.60 23.55
N TYR A 57 17.87 8.77 24.14
CA TYR A 57 17.69 10.00 23.39
C TYR A 57 19.04 10.71 23.27
N TRP A 58 19.66 10.57 22.10
CA TRP A 58 20.92 11.23 21.79
C TRP A 58 20.66 12.71 21.50
N ALA A 59 21.27 13.59 22.30
CA ALA A 59 21.39 14.99 21.94
C ALA A 59 22.47 15.12 20.85
N VAL A 60 22.04 15.33 19.60
CA VAL A 60 22.96 15.55 18.47
C VAL A 60 23.13 17.05 18.27
N PRO A 61 24.35 17.60 18.36
CA PRO A 61 24.57 19.00 18.03
C PRO A 61 24.28 19.21 16.53
N LEU A 62 23.40 20.16 16.21
CA LEU A 62 23.14 20.57 14.83
C LEU A 62 24.38 21.28 14.29
N ALA A 63 24.85 20.87 13.10
CA ALA A 63 26.10 21.37 12.50
C ALA A 63 26.08 22.87 12.13
N SER A 64 24.89 23.49 12.05
CA SER A 64 24.74 24.94 11.90
C SER A 64 23.41 25.41 12.46
N THR A 65 23.43 26.44 13.29
CA THR A 65 22.26 27.12 13.83
C THR A 65 22.49 28.62 13.65
N GLU A 66 21.45 29.37 13.28
CA GLU A 66 21.55 30.84 13.17
C GLU A 66 21.82 31.50 14.53
N HIS A 67 21.64 30.76 15.63
CA HIS A 67 21.73 31.24 17.01
C HIS A 67 22.64 30.32 17.85
N ASP A 68 23.93 30.32 17.56
CA ASP A 68 24.94 29.50 18.24
C ASP A 68 24.90 29.65 19.77
N GLN A 69 24.80 30.89 20.26
CA GLN A 69 24.82 31.18 21.70
C GLN A 69 23.61 30.60 22.43
N LEU A 70 22.40 30.80 21.90
CA LEU A 70 21.16 30.26 22.49
C LEU A 70 21.12 28.73 22.43
N SER A 71 21.72 28.14 21.39
CA SER A 71 21.80 26.70 21.25
C SER A 71 22.75 26.10 22.31
N ALA A 72 23.88 26.75 22.55
CA ALA A 72 24.81 26.38 23.61
C ALA A 72 24.17 26.54 25.00
N ASP A 73 23.46 27.64 25.26
CA ASP A 73 22.78 27.88 26.53
C ASP A 73 21.67 26.85 26.78
N PHE A 74 20.92 26.46 25.75
CA PHE A 74 19.91 25.42 25.85
C PHE A 74 20.52 24.04 26.15
N VAL A 75 21.59 23.67 25.45
CA VAL A 75 22.31 22.40 25.72
C VAL A 75 22.85 22.40 27.16
N ASN A 76 23.44 23.50 27.61
CA ASN A 76 23.92 23.64 28.99
C ASN A 76 22.77 23.56 30.02
N PHE A 77 21.60 24.11 29.71
CA PHE A 77 20.42 23.99 30.56
C PHE A 77 19.91 22.54 30.66
N VAL A 78 19.80 21.83 29.53
CA VAL A 78 19.33 20.44 29.47
C VAL A 78 20.28 19.49 30.19
N LEU A 79 21.59 19.72 30.07
CA LEU A 79 22.63 18.95 30.75
C LEU A 79 22.82 19.36 32.22
N GLY A 80 22.41 20.57 32.60
CA GLY A 80 22.50 21.09 33.96
C GLY A 80 21.48 20.49 34.92
N ASP A 81 21.71 20.69 36.23
CA ASP A 81 20.89 20.09 37.29
C ASP A 81 19.41 20.45 37.22
N SER A 82 19.09 21.69 36.83
CA SER A 82 17.72 22.17 36.68
C SER A 82 16.98 21.47 35.53
N GLY A 83 17.62 21.30 34.37
CA GLY A 83 17.04 20.58 33.24
C GLY A 83 16.89 19.09 33.54
N GLN A 84 17.89 18.48 34.16
CA GLN A 84 17.83 17.09 34.58
C GLN A 84 16.76 16.84 35.65
N ALA A 85 16.50 17.79 36.56
CA ALA A 85 15.43 17.67 37.54
C ALA A 85 14.03 17.60 36.89
N ILE A 86 13.80 18.44 35.87
CA ILE A 86 12.55 18.42 35.08
C ILE A 86 12.43 17.10 34.32
N LEU A 87 13.49 16.67 33.65
CA LEU A 87 13.52 15.41 32.90
C LEU A 87 13.25 14.19 33.79
N ARG A 88 13.83 14.15 35.00
CA ARG A 88 13.56 13.07 35.97
C ARG A 88 12.13 13.05 36.47
N ALA A 89 11.49 14.22 36.65
CA ALA A 89 10.08 14.29 37.05
C ALA A 89 9.16 13.66 35.99
N GLU A 90 9.55 13.75 34.71
CA GLU A 90 8.85 13.16 33.57
C GLU A 90 9.35 11.73 33.21
N GLY A 91 10.16 11.11 34.08
CA GLY A 91 10.60 9.72 33.92
C GLY A 91 11.85 9.50 33.04
N PHE A 92 12.56 10.55 32.64
CA PHE A 92 13.84 10.43 31.93
C PHE A 92 15.00 10.30 32.92
N ALA A 93 15.96 9.42 32.63
CA ALA A 93 17.18 9.25 33.43
C ALA A 93 18.44 9.56 32.60
N PRO A 94 19.48 10.17 33.19
CA PRO A 94 20.76 10.32 32.52
C PRO A 94 21.35 8.94 32.20
N SER A 95 22.01 8.82 31.04
CA SER A 95 22.67 7.59 30.63
C SER A 95 23.68 7.16 31.70
N ARG A 96 23.51 5.94 32.24
CA ARG A 96 24.54 5.34 33.08
C ARG A 96 25.77 5.11 32.20
N PRO A 97 27.00 5.43 32.65
CA PRO A 97 28.20 4.95 31.98
C PRO A 97 28.19 3.43 32.14
N THR A 98 27.77 2.71 31.11
CA THR A 98 27.92 1.27 31.05
C THR A 98 29.41 0.96 31.06
N VAL A 99 29.80 0.19 32.08
CA VAL A 99 31.10 -0.48 32.19
C VAL A 99 31.43 -1.10 30.83
N ASN A 100 32.71 -1.02 30.45
CA ASN A 100 33.27 -1.63 29.25
C ASN A 100 32.90 -3.11 29.13
N ASP A 101 31.80 -3.41 28.47
CA ASP A 101 31.58 -4.71 27.84
C ASP A 101 32.07 -4.56 26.39
N GLU A 102 33.20 -5.20 26.10
CA GLU A 102 33.81 -5.34 24.77
C GLU A 102 32.89 -6.06 23.75
N THR A 103 31.65 -6.36 24.12
CA THR A 103 30.53 -6.65 23.21
C THR A 103 29.85 -5.37 22.76
N GLY A 104 30.61 -4.49 22.10
CA GLY A 104 30.08 -3.47 21.22
C GLY A 104 29.42 -4.11 20.00
N GLN A 105 28.24 -4.72 20.18
CA GLN A 105 27.33 -4.93 19.07
C GLN A 105 26.91 -3.55 18.61
N ASN A 106 27.61 -3.05 17.59
CA ASN A 106 27.20 -1.91 16.80
C ASN A 106 25.74 -2.11 16.36
N LEU A 107 24.80 -1.40 16.99
CA LEU A 107 23.49 -1.13 16.41
C LEU A 107 23.50 0.23 15.72
N SER A 108 24.57 0.50 14.98
CA SER A 108 24.32 0.93 13.61
C SER A 108 23.48 -0.18 12.98
N GLY A 109 22.16 -0.01 12.93
CA GLY A 109 21.27 -0.78 12.07
C GLY A 109 21.56 -0.54 10.59
N GLY A 110 22.84 -0.49 10.20
CA GLY A 110 23.25 -0.90 8.87
C GLY A 110 23.09 -2.41 8.87
N GLY A 111 21.89 -2.85 8.47
CA GLY A 111 21.68 -4.25 8.13
C GLY A 111 22.84 -4.68 7.24
N THR A 112 23.39 -5.83 7.54
CA THR A 112 24.35 -6.51 6.66
C THR A 112 23.82 -6.41 5.23
N GLY A 113 24.67 -6.24 4.21
CA GLY A 113 24.22 -6.05 2.82
C GLY A 113 23.20 -7.10 2.36
N ASP A 114 23.25 -8.30 2.95
CA ASP A 114 22.30 -9.39 2.77
C ASP A 114 20.89 -9.13 3.36
N ASP A 115 20.77 -8.44 4.51
CA ASP A 115 19.47 -8.10 5.12
C ASP A 115 18.74 -7.03 4.33
N LEU A 116 19.48 -6.04 3.83
CA LEU A 116 18.97 -5.01 2.92
C LEU A 116 18.55 -5.62 1.58
N ALA A 117 19.36 -6.50 1.00
CA ALA A 117 19.02 -7.20 -0.24
C ALA A 117 17.79 -8.11 -0.08
N ALA A 118 17.69 -8.82 1.05
CA ALA A 118 16.53 -9.64 1.38
C ALA A 118 15.26 -8.79 1.52
N SER A 119 15.34 -7.64 2.20
CA SER A 119 14.25 -6.68 2.34
C SER A 119 13.75 -6.16 0.99
N PHE A 120 14.68 -5.79 0.09
CA PHE A 120 14.35 -5.28 -1.25
C PHE A 120 13.72 -6.35 -2.15
N SER A 121 14.27 -7.56 -2.15
CA SER A 121 13.70 -8.67 -2.92
C SER A 121 12.27 -8.99 -2.46
N SER A 122 12.01 -8.90 -1.16
CA SER A 122 10.68 -9.11 -0.60
C SER A 122 9.71 -8.00 -1.02
N ALA A 123 10.13 -6.73 -0.97
CA ALA A 123 9.29 -5.61 -1.37
C ALA A 123 8.91 -5.68 -2.87
N ILE A 124 9.87 -6.05 -3.73
CA ILE A 124 9.62 -6.25 -5.16
C ILE A 124 8.64 -7.40 -5.39
N ARG A 125 8.89 -8.56 -4.78
CA ARG A 125 8.01 -9.73 -4.88
C ARG A 125 6.59 -9.37 -4.45
N LEU A 126 6.46 -8.63 -3.35
CA LEU A 126 5.17 -8.27 -2.80
C LEU A 126 4.42 -7.26 -3.67
N SER A 127 5.10 -6.24 -4.20
CA SER A 127 4.51 -5.32 -5.19
C SER A 127 3.97 -6.05 -6.42
N LEU A 128 4.72 -7.02 -6.95
CA LEU A 128 4.30 -7.82 -8.09
C LEU A 128 3.06 -8.67 -7.75
N ILE A 129 3.04 -9.34 -6.60
CA ILE A 129 1.89 -10.12 -6.14
C ILE A 129 0.67 -9.23 -5.97
N VAL A 130 0.81 -8.10 -5.27
CA VAL A 130 -0.28 -7.16 -4.99
C VAL A 130 -0.87 -6.62 -6.29
N ALA A 131 -0.02 -6.13 -7.20
CA ALA A 131 -0.45 -5.60 -8.49
C ALA A 131 -1.08 -6.68 -9.38
N PHE A 132 -0.51 -7.89 -9.40
CA PHE A 132 -1.06 -9.00 -10.17
C PHE A 132 -2.44 -9.42 -9.66
N LEU A 133 -2.60 -9.59 -8.35
CA LEU A 133 -3.88 -9.93 -7.72
C LEU A 133 -4.92 -8.83 -7.95
N ALA A 134 -4.53 -7.55 -7.81
CA ALA A 134 -5.40 -6.42 -8.09
C ALA A 134 -5.90 -6.44 -9.54
N THR A 135 -5.01 -6.62 -10.52
CA THR A 135 -5.40 -6.71 -11.94
C THR A 135 -6.25 -7.95 -12.23
N LEU A 136 -5.88 -9.11 -11.70
CA LEU A 136 -6.59 -10.36 -11.96
C LEU A 136 -8.02 -10.33 -11.40
N VAL A 137 -8.19 -9.90 -10.15
CA VAL A 137 -9.51 -9.73 -9.52
C VAL A 137 -10.27 -8.60 -10.21
N GLY A 138 -9.58 -7.54 -10.65
CA GLY A 138 -10.13 -6.41 -11.38
C GLY A 138 -10.66 -6.73 -12.78
N LEU A 139 -10.22 -7.83 -13.39
CA LEU A 139 -10.65 -8.22 -14.75
C LEU A 139 -12.17 -8.34 -14.86
N VAL A 140 -12.81 -9.06 -13.93
CA VAL A 140 -14.26 -9.31 -13.95
C VAL A 140 -15.06 -8.00 -13.82
N PRO A 141 -14.85 -7.15 -12.78
CA PRO A 141 -15.57 -5.89 -12.69
C PRO A 141 -15.21 -4.92 -13.82
N ALA A 142 -13.96 -4.87 -14.29
CA ALA A 142 -13.57 -4.00 -15.39
C ALA A 142 -14.25 -4.37 -16.71
N VAL A 143 -14.31 -5.66 -17.04
CA VAL A 143 -15.03 -6.17 -18.21
C VAL A 143 -16.53 -5.95 -18.08
N GLY A 144 -17.12 -6.27 -16.94
CA GLY A 144 -18.55 -6.07 -16.69
C GLY A 144 -18.96 -4.61 -16.78
N LEU A 145 -18.27 -3.72 -16.05
CA LEU A 145 -18.56 -2.28 -16.03
C LEU A 145 -18.21 -1.62 -17.37
N GLY A 146 -17.07 -1.96 -17.97
CA GLY A 146 -16.66 -1.42 -19.26
C GLY A 146 -17.64 -1.78 -20.38
N TRP A 147 -18.08 -3.04 -20.44
CA TRP A 147 -19.10 -3.47 -21.40
C TRP A 147 -20.45 -2.80 -21.14
N LEU A 148 -20.90 -2.77 -19.88
CA LEU A 148 -22.18 -2.17 -19.50
C LEU A 148 -22.23 -0.69 -19.87
N LEU A 149 -21.18 0.08 -19.54
CA LEU A 149 -21.09 1.50 -19.84
C LEU A 149 -20.92 1.78 -21.35
N ALA A 150 -20.30 0.87 -22.10
CA ALA A 150 -20.14 0.98 -23.55
C ALA A 150 -21.41 0.64 -24.34
N ARG A 151 -22.27 -0.27 -23.83
CA ARG A 151 -23.38 -0.85 -24.61
C ARG A 151 -24.78 -0.48 -24.16
N ARG A 152 -24.96 -0.09 -22.90
CA ARG A 152 -26.30 0.18 -22.35
C ARG A 152 -26.44 1.64 -21.98
N ASP A 153 -27.60 2.20 -22.32
CA ASP A 153 -28.09 3.46 -21.79
C ASP A 153 -29.23 3.15 -20.82
N PHE A 154 -29.08 3.60 -19.58
CA PHE A 154 -30.04 3.36 -18.50
C PHE A 154 -30.03 4.55 -17.54
N PRO A 155 -31.17 4.85 -16.87
CA PRO A 155 -31.23 5.90 -15.86
C PRO A 155 -30.26 5.55 -14.71
N GLY A 156 -29.30 6.44 -14.43
CA GLY A 156 -28.24 6.22 -13.43
C GLY A 156 -26.86 5.86 -13.99
N LYS A 157 -26.70 5.71 -15.31
CA LYS A 157 -25.40 5.47 -15.97
C LYS A 157 -24.35 6.50 -15.58
N ALA A 158 -24.73 7.78 -15.50
CA ALA A 158 -23.84 8.86 -15.08
C ALA A 158 -23.33 8.65 -13.65
N VAL A 159 -24.21 8.33 -12.70
CA VAL A 159 -23.86 8.08 -11.30
C VAL A 159 -22.91 6.88 -11.18
N LEU A 160 -23.23 5.78 -11.85
CA LEU A 160 -22.35 4.61 -11.87
C LEU A 160 -20.97 4.96 -12.43
N SER A 161 -20.92 5.68 -13.55
CA SER A 161 -19.66 6.13 -14.15
C SER A 161 -18.89 7.02 -13.17
N THR A 162 -19.55 7.95 -12.47
CA THR A 162 -18.91 8.82 -11.48
C THR A 162 -18.34 8.02 -10.32
N VAL A 163 -19.08 7.07 -9.76
CA VAL A 163 -18.61 6.23 -8.64
C VAL A 163 -17.39 5.39 -9.06
N VAL A 164 -17.42 4.80 -10.25
CA VAL A 164 -16.29 4.01 -10.77
C VAL A 164 -15.07 4.88 -11.03
N MET A 165 -15.26 6.13 -11.46
CA MET A 165 -14.16 7.07 -11.73
C MET A 165 -13.70 7.85 -10.49
N ALA A 166 -14.48 7.85 -9.41
CA ALA A 166 -14.20 8.63 -8.21
C ALA A 166 -12.78 8.40 -7.63
N PRO A 167 -12.24 7.16 -7.56
CA PRO A 167 -10.87 6.94 -7.06
C PRO A 167 -9.77 7.64 -7.86
N LEU A 168 -10.04 8.06 -9.11
CA LEU A 168 -9.09 8.82 -9.92
C LEU A 168 -8.96 10.29 -9.46
N VAL A 169 -10.01 10.83 -8.85
CA VAL A 169 -10.09 12.23 -8.40
C VAL A 169 -9.87 12.37 -6.90
N ILE A 170 -10.31 11.36 -6.13
CA ILE A 170 -10.15 11.33 -4.68
C ILE A 170 -8.67 11.05 -4.35
N PRO A 171 -8.05 11.83 -3.43
CA PRO A 171 -6.68 11.57 -2.98
C PRO A 171 -6.53 10.12 -2.49
N PRO A 172 -5.45 9.39 -2.86
CA PRO A 172 -5.33 7.97 -2.54
C PRO A 172 -5.39 7.66 -1.04
N VAL A 173 -4.83 8.53 -0.19
CA VAL A 173 -4.90 8.38 1.27
C VAL A 173 -6.34 8.45 1.78
N VAL A 174 -7.16 9.35 1.21
CA VAL A 174 -8.59 9.46 1.54
C VAL A 174 -9.32 8.20 1.07
N THR A 175 -9.01 7.70 -0.13
CA THR A 175 -9.55 6.42 -0.61
C THR A 175 -9.19 5.26 0.34
N GLY A 176 -7.94 5.19 0.81
CA GLY A 176 -7.50 4.22 1.80
C GLY A 176 -8.29 4.30 3.11
N PHE A 177 -8.50 5.52 3.62
CA PHE A 177 -9.30 5.75 4.83
C PHE A 177 -10.76 5.33 4.66
N LEU A 178 -11.39 5.66 3.52
CA LEU A 178 -12.75 5.22 3.22
C LEU A 178 -12.85 3.70 3.14
N LEU A 179 -11.86 3.05 2.51
CA LEU A 179 -11.81 1.58 2.47
C LEU A 179 -11.64 0.99 3.85
N LEU A 180 -10.76 1.53 4.69
CA LEU A 180 -10.57 1.08 6.07
C LEU A 180 -11.83 1.30 6.92
N SER A 181 -12.54 2.41 6.71
CA SER A 181 -13.81 2.71 7.41
C SER A 181 -14.93 1.71 7.08
N VAL A 182 -14.83 1.05 5.92
CA VAL A 182 -15.81 0.04 5.48
C VAL A 182 -15.33 -1.38 5.75
N LEU A 183 -14.04 -1.66 5.59
CA LEU A 183 -13.42 -2.99 5.64
C LEU A 183 -12.61 -3.25 6.91
N GLY A 184 -12.63 -2.31 7.87
CA GLY A 184 -11.99 -2.44 9.18
C GLY A 184 -12.53 -3.63 9.97
N ALA A 185 -11.70 -4.24 10.82
CA ALA A 185 -12.05 -5.45 11.56
C ALA A 185 -13.28 -5.27 12.47
N SER A 186 -13.53 -4.06 12.95
CA SER A 186 -14.66 -3.68 13.81
C SER A 186 -15.95 -3.33 13.04
N THR A 187 -15.91 -3.25 11.70
CA THR A 187 -17.09 -2.92 10.90
C THR A 187 -17.95 -4.16 10.63
N PRO A 188 -19.26 -4.03 10.32
CA PRO A 188 -20.10 -5.18 10.02
C PRO A 188 -19.57 -6.01 8.84
N LEU A 189 -19.05 -5.36 7.80
CA LEU A 189 -18.53 -6.03 6.61
C LEU A 189 -17.14 -6.62 6.86
N GLY A 190 -16.22 -5.86 7.45
CA GLY A 190 -14.87 -6.31 7.73
C GLY A 190 -14.82 -7.38 8.82
N GLY A 191 -15.66 -7.28 9.85
CA GLY A 191 -15.84 -8.30 10.88
C GLY A 191 -16.43 -9.60 10.31
N LEU A 192 -17.38 -9.52 9.38
CA LEU A 192 -17.89 -10.71 8.68
C LEU A 192 -16.80 -11.38 7.84
N LEU A 193 -16.05 -10.60 7.05
CA LEU A 193 -14.91 -11.10 6.26
C LEU A 193 -13.85 -11.77 7.16
N ALA A 194 -13.53 -11.15 8.30
CA ALA A 194 -12.60 -11.69 9.28
C ALA A 194 -13.12 -13.00 9.89
N SER A 195 -14.43 -13.10 10.20
CA SER A 195 -15.04 -14.33 10.72
C SER A 195 -15.00 -15.49 9.72
N LEU A 196 -14.99 -15.19 8.42
CA LEU A 196 -14.82 -16.16 7.33
C LEU A 196 -13.35 -16.52 7.07
N GLY A 197 -12.40 -15.95 7.83
CA GLY A 197 -10.97 -16.21 7.68
C GLY A 197 -10.24 -15.29 6.71
N PHE A 198 -10.88 -14.19 6.26
CA PHE A 198 -10.31 -13.22 5.34
C PHE A 198 -10.17 -11.83 6.00
N PRO A 199 -9.27 -11.65 6.98
CA PRO A 199 -9.00 -10.32 7.53
C PRO A 199 -8.47 -9.40 6.44
N VAL A 200 -9.07 -8.22 6.30
CA VAL A 200 -8.67 -7.23 5.29
C VAL A 200 -7.55 -6.31 5.78
N PRO A 201 -7.69 -5.62 6.92
CA PRO A 201 -6.67 -4.67 7.36
C PRO A 201 -5.33 -5.34 7.65
N PHE A 202 -4.23 -4.65 7.37
CA PHE A 202 -2.87 -5.15 7.63
C PHE A 202 -2.51 -6.47 6.90
N THR A 203 -3.13 -6.73 5.75
CA THR A 203 -2.87 -7.93 4.96
C THR A 203 -2.55 -7.62 3.49
N ILE A 204 -1.97 -8.61 2.81
CA ILE A 204 -1.79 -8.61 1.35
C ILE A 204 -3.14 -8.45 0.64
N LEU A 205 -4.20 -9.05 1.18
CA LEU A 205 -5.55 -8.90 0.64
C LEU A 205 -6.00 -7.44 0.70
N GLY A 206 -5.80 -6.76 1.84
CA GLY A 206 -6.02 -5.32 1.97
C GLY A 206 -5.20 -4.51 0.97
N ALA A 207 -3.91 -4.83 0.81
CA ALA A 207 -3.05 -4.15 -0.17
C ALA A 207 -3.56 -4.33 -1.61
N SER A 208 -3.99 -5.54 -1.97
CA SER A 208 -4.57 -5.85 -3.28
C SER A 208 -5.91 -5.16 -3.51
N ILE A 209 -6.77 -5.05 -2.49
CA ILE A 209 -8.04 -4.30 -2.60
C ILE A 209 -7.77 -2.81 -2.78
N ALA A 210 -6.86 -2.22 -2.00
CA ALA A 210 -6.49 -0.81 -2.15
C ALA A 210 -5.95 -0.52 -3.57
N ALA A 211 -5.00 -1.35 -4.02
CA ALA A 211 -4.44 -1.23 -5.37
C ALA A 211 -5.50 -1.44 -6.46
N LEU A 212 -6.41 -2.40 -6.30
CA LEU A 212 -7.53 -2.63 -7.21
C LEU A 212 -8.43 -1.40 -7.30
N VAL A 213 -8.89 -0.86 -6.17
CA VAL A 213 -9.84 0.27 -6.17
C VAL A 213 -9.23 1.50 -6.84
N VAL A 214 -7.94 1.75 -6.62
CA VAL A 214 -7.25 2.88 -7.24
C VAL A 214 -6.90 2.61 -8.72
N GLY A 215 -6.63 1.36 -9.11
CA GLY A 215 -6.33 0.95 -10.48
C GLY A 215 -7.57 0.73 -11.37
N LEU A 216 -8.72 0.42 -10.77
CA LEU A 216 -9.97 0.07 -11.46
C LEU A 216 -10.48 1.14 -12.43
N PRO A 217 -10.44 2.47 -12.13
CA PRO A 217 -10.89 3.49 -13.06
C PRO A 217 -10.16 3.42 -14.39
N LEU A 218 -8.82 3.29 -14.36
CA LEU A 218 -8.00 3.18 -15.57
C LEU A 218 -8.31 1.89 -16.34
N TYR A 219 -8.54 0.78 -15.61
CA TYR A 219 -8.91 -0.47 -16.25
C TYR A 219 -10.26 -0.34 -16.99
N VAL A 220 -11.27 0.22 -16.32
CA VAL A 220 -12.61 0.41 -16.89
C VAL A 220 -12.57 1.36 -18.09
N ILE A 221 -11.80 2.45 -18.03
CA ILE A 221 -11.66 3.38 -19.17
C ILE A 221 -11.13 2.64 -20.41
N SER A 222 -10.04 1.89 -20.26
CA SER A 222 -9.46 1.14 -21.38
C SER A 222 -10.40 0.06 -21.92
N VAL A 223 -11.05 -0.69 -21.03
CA VAL A 223 -11.98 -1.76 -21.42
C VAL A 223 -13.24 -1.21 -22.09
N ARG A 224 -13.79 -0.11 -21.56
CA ARG A 224 -14.91 0.60 -22.16
C ARG A 224 -14.57 1.05 -23.57
N GLY A 225 -13.43 1.71 -23.76
CA GLY A 225 -12.96 2.14 -25.09
C GLY A 225 -12.75 0.95 -26.05
N ALA A 226 -12.27 -0.19 -25.54
CA ALA A 226 -12.12 -1.40 -26.33
C ALA A 226 -13.47 -1.93 -26.85
N PHE A 227 -14.51 -1.95 -26.00
CA PHE A 227 -15.85 -2.32 -26.44
C PHE A 227 -16.45 -1.27 -27.37
N GLU A 228 -16.32 0.03 -27.10
CA GLU A 228 -16.80 1.12 -27.97
C GLU A 228 -16.18 1.05 -29.38
N ALA A 229 -14.94 0.57 -29.51
CA ALA A 229 -14.27 0.38 -30.79
C ALA A 229 -14.76 -0.83 -31.61
N VAL A 230 -15.47 -1.79 -31.00
CA VAL A 230 -16.07 -2.92 -31.70
C VAL A 230 -17.34 -2.44 -32.41
N ASP A 231 -17.37 -2.56 -33.75
CA ASP A 231 -18.51 -2.18 -34.58
C ASP A 231 -19.81 -2.89 -34.11
N PRO A 232 -20.86 -2.12 -33.73
CA PRO A 232 -22.16 -2.68 -33.34
C PRO A 232 -22.77 -3.62 -34.39
N MET A 233 -22.46 -3.43 -35.68
CA MET A 233 -22.95 -4.26 -36.78
C MET A 233 -22.64 -5.74 -36.58
N TYR A 234 -21.48 -6.11 -36.03
CA TYR A 234 -21.16 -7.51 -35.74
C TYR A 234 -22.12 -8.13 -34.71
N GLU A 235 -22.53 -7.33 -33.71
CA GLU A 235 -23.48 -7.76 -32.68
C GLU A 235 -24.91 -7.84 -33.19
N GLU A 236 -25.27 -6.97 -34.15
CA GLU A 236 -26.58 -6.98 -34.83
C GLU A 236 -26.71 -8.18 -35.77
N LEU A 237 -25.71 -8.47 -36.59
CA LEU A 237 -25.68 -9.64 -37.48
C LEU A 237 -25.82 -10.95 -36.70
N SER A 238 -25.11 -11.06 -35.56
CA SER A 238 -25.24 -12.20 -34.64
C SER A 238 -26.65 -12.41 -34.14
N ARG A 239 -27.34 -11.31 -33.79
CA ARG A 239 -28.74 -11.34 -33.33
C ARG A 239 -29.69 -11.76 -34.45
N THR A 240 -29.47 -11.29 -35.68
CA THR A 240 -30.26 -11.73 -36.86
C THR A 240 -30.09 -13.22 -37.14
N LEU A 241 -28.92 -13.80 -36.85
CA LEU A 241 -28.67 -15.25 -36.92
C LEU A 241 -29.26 -16.03 -35.72
N GLY A 242 -30.07 -15.39 -34.86
CA GLY A 242 -30.74 -16.04 -33.73
C GLY A 242 -29.85 -16.23 -32.49
N SER A 243 -28.66 -15.63 -32.44
CA SER A 243 -27.80 -15.75 -31.25
C SER A 243 -28.33 -14.91 -30.09
N SER A 244 -28.34 -15.51 -28.90
CA SER A 244 -28.70 -14.81 -27.66
C SER A 244 -27.67 -13.71 -27.32
N PRO A 245 -28.04 -12.68 -26.54
CA PRO A 245 -27.11 -11.61 -26.13
C PRO A 245 -25.84 -12.13 -25.44
N TRP A 246 -25.96 -13.18 -24.63
CA TRP A 246 -24.81 -13.83 -23.97
C TRP A 246 -23.91 -14.55 -24.97
N SER A 247 -24.50 -15.25 -25.95
CA SER A 247 -23.73 -15.88 -27.03
C SER A 247 -22.96 -14.84 -27.84
N THR A 248 -23.63 -13.74 -28.23
CA THR A 248 -23.01 -12.61 -28.93
C THR A 248 -21.86 -11.99 -28.13
N PHE A 249 -22.06 -11.79 -26.82
CA PHE A 249 -21.01 -11.26 -25.95
C PHE A 249 -19.75 -12.15 -25.95
N PHE A 250 -19.89 -13.44 -25.66
CA PHE A 250 -18.74 -14.34 -25.53
C PHE A 250 -18.09 -14.71 -26.87
N ARG A 251 -18.86 -14.72 -27.97
CA ARG A 251 -18.34 -15.12 -29.29
C ARG A 251 -17.85 -13.96 -30.15
N ILE A 252 -18.33 -12.74 -29.90
CA ILE A 252 -18.07 -11.59 -30.77
C ILE A 252 -17.48 -10.44 -29.97
N SER A 253 -18.25 -9.84 -29.05
CA SER A 253 -17.83 -8.62 -28.36
C SER A 253 -16.55 -8.83 -27.54
N LEU A 254 -16.50 -9.88 -26.73
CA LEU A 254 -15.38 -10.16 -25.84
C LEU A 254 -14.09 -10.54 -26.60
N PRO A 255 -14.10 -11.46 -27.59
CA PRO A 255 -12.90 -11.75 -28.39
C PRO A 255 -12.36 -10.55 -29.18
N LEU A 256 -13.25 -9.71 -29.73
CA LEU A 256 -12.85 -8.52 -30.49
C LEU A 256 -12.29 -7.42 -29.56
N ALA A 257 -12.83 -7.28 -28.35
CA ALA A 257 -12.33 -6.33 -27.35
C ALA A 257 -11.09 -6.84 -26.59
N LEU A 258 -10.74 -8.13 -26.68
CA LEU A 258 -9.67 -8.77 -25.90
C LEU A 258 -8.31 -8.05 -25.96
N PRO A 259 -7.84 -7.53 -27.10
CA PRO A 259 -6.60 -6.76 -27.16
C PRO A 259 -6.64 -5.49 -26.30
N GLY A 260 -7.77 -4.78 -26.31
CA GLY A 260 -7.97 -3.59 -25.50
C GLY A 260 -8.20 -3.92 -24.02
N ILE A 261 -8.80 -5.07 -23.71
CA ILE A 261 -8.89 -5.57 -22.32
C ILE A 261 -7.49 -5.92 -21.78
N ALA A 262 -6.66 -6.59 -22.57
CA ALA A 262 -5.27 -6.87 -22.21
C ALA A 262 -4.47 -5.57 -22.02
N ALA A 263 -4.72 -4.56 -22.85
CA ALA A 263 -4.14 -3.23 -22.68
C ALA A 263 -4.52 -2.57 -21.35
N GLY A 264 -5.81 -2.57 -21.04
CA GLY A 264 -6.31 -2.08 -19.76
C GLY A 264 -5.73 -2.84 -18.57
N ALA A 265 -5.52 -4.16 -18.71
CA ALA A 265 -4.93 -4.98 -17.66
C ALA A 265 -3.50 -4.54 -17.32
N VAL A 266 -2.68 -4.26 -18.34
CA VAL A 266 -1.31 -3.80 -18.11
C VAL A 266 -1.29 -2.39 -17.53
N LEU A 267 -2.18 -1.50 -17.98
CA LEU A 267 -2.30 -0.16 -17.42
C LEU A 267 -2.71 -0.20 -15.93
N ALA A 268 -3.69 -1.03 -15.59
CA ALA A 268 -4.14 -1.24 -14.22
C ALA A 268 -3.05 -1.87 -13.34
N PHE A 269 -2.29 -2.82 -13.90
CA PHE A 269 -1.14 -3.44 -13.23
C PHE A 269 -0.05 -2.41 -12.93
N ALA A 270 0.35 -1.62 -13.93
CA ALA A 270 1.35 -0.57 -13.76
C ALA A 270 0.89 0.47 -12.72
N ARG A 271 -0.38 0.87 -12.76
CA ARG A 271 -0.95 1.77 -11.74
C ARG A 271 -0.94 1.16 -10.35
N SER A 272 -1.27 -0.11 -10.22
CA SER A 272 -1.29 -0.84 -8.95
C SER A 272 0.10 -1.00 -8.35
N LEU A 273 1.13 -1.21 -9.19
CA LEU A 273 2.52 -1.35 -8.76
C LEU A 273 3.04 -0.10 -8.02
N GLY A 274 2.61 1.08 -8.49
CA GLY A 274 2.96 2.38 -7.91
C GLY A 274 2.00 2.87 -6.83
N GLU A 275 1.04 2.06 -6.37
CA GLU A 275 0.09 2.50 -5.35
C GLU A 275 0.72 2.52 -3.96
N PHE A 276 0.58 3.67 -3.29
CA PHE A 276 1.16 3.96 -1.98
C PHE A 276 0.09 4.40 -0.98
N GLY A 277 -0.64 5.48 -1.30
CA GLY A 277 -1.44 6.20 -0.32
C GLY A 277 -2.64 5.40 0.20
N ALA A 278 -3.34 4.66 -0.66
CA ALA A 278 -4.43 3.81 -0.20
C ALA A 278 -3.89 2.57 0.53
N THR A 279 -2.78 2.01 0.02
CA THR A 279 -2.15 0.79 0.56
C THR A 279 -1.60 1.00 1.96
N VAL A 280 -0.92 2.12 2.24
CA VAL A 280 -0.35 2.38 3.57
C VAL A 280 -1.43 2.48 4.66
N VAL A 281 -2.59 3.05 4.32
CA VAL A 281 -3.70 3.20 5.28
C VAL A 281 -4.40 1.86 5.53
N LEU A 282 -4.70 1.08 4.48
CA LEU A 282 -5.46 -0.16 4.62
C LEU A 282 -4.60 -1.37 5.03
N ALA A 283 -3.39 -1.47 4.49
CA ALA A 283 -2.51 -2.63 4.66
C ALA A 283 -1.31 -2.36 5.58
N GLY A 284 -1.10 -1.12 6.02
CA GLY A 284 0.06 -0.73 6.81
C GLY A 284 1.38 -0.88 6.06
N ASN A 285 2.48 -0.76 6.80
CA ASN A 285 3.84 -0.86 6.26
C ASN A 285 4.67 -1.89 7.05
N VAL A 286 4.33 -3.17 6.88
CA VAL A 286 4.99 -4.27 7.59
C VAL A 286 6.00 -4.97 6.68
N GLU A 287 7.26 -4.99 7.09
CA GLU A 287 8.33 -5.68 6.37
C GLU A 287 8.02 -7.17 6.18
N GLY A 288 8.31 -7.70 5.00
CA GLY A 288 8.06 -9.11 4.66
C GLY A 288 6.58 -9.51 4.47
N SER A 289 5.62 -8.66 4.86
CA SER A 289 4.19 -8.99 4.82
C SER A 289 3.34 -8.05 3.98
N THR A 290 3.47 -6.73 4.13
CA THR A 290 2.64 -5.72 3.40
C THR A 290 3.45 -4.58 2.76
N ARG A 291 4.76 -4.49 3.05
CA ARG A 291 5.66 -3.47 2.48
C ARG A 291 5.91 -3.69 0.99
N THR A 292 5.24 -2.89 0.16
CA THR A 292 5.48 -2.77 -1.28
C THR A 292 6.73 -1.93 -1.57
N ILE A 293 7.21 -1.91 -2.82
CA ILE A 293 8.34 -1.07 -3.26
C ILE A 293 8.12 0.40 -2.86
N ALA A 294 6.92 0.94 -3.09
CA ALA A 294 6.63 2.33 -2.76
C ALA A 294 6.73 2.62 -1.25
N LEU A 295 6.23 1.69 -0.42
CA LEU A 295 6.36 1.77 1.04
C LEU A 295 7.81 1.64 1.50
N ALA A 296 8.60 0.76 0.86
CA ALA A 296 10.01 0.60 1.17
C ALA A 296 10.82 1.86 0.84
N VAL A 297 10.57 2.48 -0.32
CA VAL A 297 11.20 3.75 -0.70
C VAL A 297 10.84 4.85 0.31
N TYR A 298 9.57 4.94 0.70
CA TYR A 298 9.13 5.91 1.72
C TYR A 298 9.87 5.72 3.06
N THR A 299 9.95 4.50 3.57
CA THR A 299 10.69 4.21 4.82
C THR A 299 12.18 4.55 4.73
N LEU A 300 12.81 4.31 3.57
CA LEU A 300 14.21 4.67 3.39
C LEU A 300 14.44 6.17 3.32
N LEU A 301 13.47 6.94 2.78
CA LEU A 301 13.54 8.41 2.74
C LEU A 301 13.51 9.02 4.15
N GLU A 302 12.79 8.40 5.08
CA GLU A 302 12.75 8.82 6.49
C GLU A 302 14.00 8.38 7.28
N SER A 303 14.83 7.49 6.73
CA SER A 303 16.03 6.97 7.42
C SER A 303 17.29 7.83 7.16
N PRO A 304 18.03 8.26 8.21
CA PRO A 304 19.25 9.06 8.07
C PRO A 304 20.38 8.38 7.27
N SER A 305 20.39 7.05 7.20
CA SER A 305 21.46 6.22 6.59
C SER A 305 21.14 5.69 5.20
N GLY A 306 19.98 6.02 4.61
CA GLY A 306 19.43 5.30 3.45
C GLY A 306 19.75 5.84 2.04
N ARG A 307 20.50 6.94 1.90
CA ARG A 307 20.59 7.69 0.61
C ARG A 307 21.08 6.88 -0.59
N GLU A 308 22.03 5.97 -0.40
CA GLU A 308 22.53 5.12 -1.50
C GLU A 308 21.55 4.00 -1.86
N ALA A 309 20.83 3.45 -0.86
CA ALA A 309 19.90 2.34 -1.04
C ALA A 309 18.56 2.77 -1.69
N ILE A 310 18.18 4.04 -1.53
CA ILE A 310 17.00 4.64 -2.19
C ILE A 310 17.11 4.56 -3.71
N TRP A 311 18.27 4.88 -4.28
CA TRP A 311 18.47 4.90 -5.73
C TRP A 311 18.30 3.52 -6.37
N VAL A 312 18.65 2.44 -5.65
CA VAL A 312 18.48 1.06 -6.11
C VAL A 312 16.99 0.71 -6.23
N LEU A 313 16.19 1.00 -5.20
CA LEU A 313 14.75 0.73 -5.23
C LEU A 313 14.00 1.62 -6.22
N VAL A 314 14.35 2.91 -6.29
CA VAL A 314 13.78 3.84 -7.28
C VAL A 314 14.12 3.36 -8.69
N GLY A 315 15.38 3.01 -8.95
CA GLY A 315 15.84 2.47 -10.23
C GLY A 315 15.09 1.19 -10.61
N ALA A 316 14.93 0.24 -9.67
CA ALA A 316 14.15 -0.98 -9.88
C ALA A 316 12.67 -0.68 -10.18
N SER A 317 12.03 0.21 -9.44
CA SER A 317 10.63 0.61 -9.65
C SER A 317 10.41 1.22 -11.03
N VAL A 318 11.31 2.13 -11.44
CA VAL A 318 11.28 2.78 -12.75
C VAL A 318 11.51 1.75 -13.85
N ALA A 319 12.53 0.88 -13.71
CA ALA A 319 12.83 -0.16 -14.68
C ALA A 319 11.66 -1.14 -14.86
N ILE A 320 11.05 -1.63 -13.77
CA ILE A 320 9.89 -2.53 -13.85
C ILE A 320 8.71 -1.84 -14.53
N SER A 321 8.45 -0.57 -14.20
CA SER A 321 7.37 0.21 -14.81
C SER A 321 7.60 0.42 -16.32
N LEU A 322 8.83 0.79 -16.72
CA LEU A 322 9.19 0.97 -18.12
C LEU A 322 9.17 -0.35 -18.90
N LEU A 323 9.64 -1.45 -18.31
CA LEU A 323 9.57 -2.79 -18.92
C LEU A 323 8.13 -3.25 -19.09
N ALA A 324 7.25 -3.00 -18.11
CA ALA A 324 5.82 -3.28 -18.24
C ALA A 324 5.19 -2.46 -19.37
N LEU A 325 5.53 -1.18 -19.48
CA LEU A 325 5.06 -0.30 -20.56
C LEU A 325 5.59 -0.71 -21.94
N LEU A 326 6.87 -1.05 -22.06
CA LEU A 326 7.50 -1.55 -23.30
C LEU A 326 6.91 -2.90 -23.72
N GLY A 327 6.74 -3.82 -22.76
CA GLY A 327 6.07 -5.09 -22.97
C GLY A 327 4.64 -4.90 -23.46
N PHE A 328 3.94 -3.93 -22.89
CA PHE A 328 2.61 -3.55 -23.33
C PHE A 328 2.59 -3.00 -24.76
N GLU A 329 3.46 -2.03 -25.08
CA GLU A 329 3.46 -1.42 -26.40
C GLU A 329 3.82 -2.43 -27.50
N THR A 330 4.77 -3.33 -27.21
CA THR A 330 5.13 -4.42 -28.14
C THR A 330 4.01 -5.44 -28.30
N LEU A 331 3.30 -5.80 -27.23
CA LEU A 331 2.14 -6.70 -27.28
C LEU A 331 0.97 -6.07 -28.04
N SER A 332 0.66 -4.81 -27.76
CA SER A 332 -0.39 -4.03 -28.42
C SER A 332 -0.12 -3.88 -29.91
N ARG A 333 1.12 -3.53 -30.29
CA ARG A 333 1.54 -3.46 -31.71
C ARG A 333 1.46 -4.82 -32.40
N ARG A 334 1.87 -5.91 -31.74
CA ARG A 334 1.76 -7.27 -32.29
C ARG A 334 0.32 -7.73 -32.47
N GLN A 335 -0.56 -7.39 -31.52
CA GLN A 335 -1.99 -7.74 -31.61
C GLN A 335 -2.70 -6.94 -32.70
N LYS A 336 -2.41 -5.65 -32.85
CA LYS A 336 -2.93 -4.82 -33.95
C LYS A 336 -2.54 -5.38 -35.32
N ARG A 337 -1.26 -5.71 -35.52
CA ARG A 337 -0.78 -6.36 -36.75
C ARG A 337 -1.46 -7.70 -37.03
N ARG A 338 -1.64 -8.55 -36.01
CA ARG A 338 -2.35 -9.85 -36.16
C ARG A 338 -3.83 -9.72 -36.53
N LEU A 339 -4.47 -8.60 -36.21
CA LEU A 339 -5.85 -8.33 -36.63
C LEU A 339 -5.87 -7.82 -38.08
N GLU A 340 -5.00 -6.89 -38.43
CA GLU A 340 -4.84 -6.39 -39.81
C GLU A 340 -4.52 -7.55 -40.79
N ASP A 341 -3.61 -8.45 -40.42
CA ASP A 341 -3.25 -9.64 -41.22
C ASP A 341 -4.40 -10.63 -41.40
N ARG A 342 -5.39 -10.62 -40.50
CA ARG A 342 -6.58 -11.50 -40.57
C ARG A 342 -7.70 -10.92 -41.42
N TYR A 343 -7.78 -9.59 -41.54
CA TYR A 343 -8.73 -8.92 -42.44
C TYR A 343 -8.18 -8.78 -43.87
N ALA A 344 -6.87 -8.88 -44.06
CA ALA A 344 -6.23 -8.86 -45.38
C ALA A 344 -6.28 -10.21 -46.12
N ARG A 345 -6.77 -11.29 -45.49
CA ARG A 345 -6.98 -12.62 -46.09
C ARG A 345 -8.46 -12.93 -46.18
#